data_AF-A0A434TPJ5-F1
#
_entry.id   AF-A0A434TPJ5-F1
#
_cell.length_a   1.000
_cell.length_b   1.000
_cell.length_c   1.000
_cell.angle_alpha   90.00
_cell.angle_beta   90.00
_cell.angle_gamma   90.00
#
_symmetry.space_group_name_H-M   'P 1'
#
loop_
_entity.id
_entity.type
_entity.pdbx_description
1 polymer ?
#
loop_
_entity_poly.entity_id
_entity_poly.type
_entity_poly.pdbx_seq_one_letter_code
_entity_poly.pdbx_strand_id
1 'polypeptide(L)'
;MADDHIRYDILAQEALRGVMRKVLAEVARTGLPGNHHFFITFLTGAPGVRISSRLRERYPEQMTIVIQFQYWDLKVTDTGFEVGLS
;
A
#
# COMPACT_ATOMS: atom_id res chain seq x y z
N MET A 1 -31.80 15.49 -10.40
CA MET A 1 -30.62 14.60 -10.37
C MET A 1 -30.34 14.39 -8.89
N ALA A 2 -30.48 13.17 -8.39
CA ALA A 2 -30.39 12.92 -6.95
C ALA A 2 -28.96 13.25 -6.48
N ASP A 3 -28.84 14.27 -5.63
CA ASP A 3 -27.64 14.46 -4.82
C ASP A 3 -27.50 13.21 -3.96
N ASP A 4 -26.49 12.40 -4.28
CA ASP A 4 -26.12 11.25 -3.46
C ASP A 4 -25.48 11.83 -2.17
N HIS A 5 -26.34 12.23 -1.22
CA HIS A 5 -25.95 12.89 0.02
C HIS A 5 -25.00 12.03 0.88
N ILE A 6 -24.96 10.73 0.61
CA ILE A 6 -24.02 9.80 1.22
C ILE A 6 -22.96 9.46 0.18
N ARG A 7 -21.74 9.93 0.41
CA ARG A 7 -20.54 9.64 -0.40
C ARG A 7 -20.08 8.19 -0.19
N TYR A 8 -20.90 7.24 -0.64
CA TYR A 8 -20.61 5.80 -0.54
C TYR A 8 -19.29 5.43 -1.21
N ASP A 9 -18.90 6.15 -2.27
CA ASP A 9 -17.61 6.03 -2.94
C ASP A 9 -16.43 6.23 -1.98
N ILE A 10 -16.49 7.31 -1.18
CA ILE A 10 -15.45 7.63 -0.20
C ILE A 10 -15.45 6.59 0.92
N LEU A 11 -16.63 6.27 1.47
CA LEU A 11 -16.76 5.30 2.56
C LEU A 11 -16.23 3.91 2.18
N ALA A 12 -16.53 3.47 0.95
CA ALA A 12 -16.03 2.20 0.43
C ALA A 12 -14.50 2.23 0.26
N GLN A 13 -13.94 3.32 -0.27
CA GLN A 13 -12.50 3.50 -0.42
C GLN A 13 -11.77 3.48 0.93
N GLU A 14 -12.31 4.15 1.94
CA GLU A 14 -11.77 4.15 3.30
C GLU A 14 -11.82 2.76 3.93
N ALA A 15 -12.95 2.05 3.78
CA ALA A 15 -13.07 0.67 4.26
C ALA A 15 -12.05 -0.26 3.61
N LEU A 16 -11.87 -0.18 2.28
CA LEU A 16 -10.86 -0.96 1.55
C LEU A 16 -9.44 -0.65 2.02
N ARG A 17 -9.13 0.63 2.27
CA ARG A 17 -7.83 1.03 2.83
C ARG A 17 -7.61 0.45 4.23
N GLY A 18 -8.66 0.40 5.05
CA GLY A 18 -8.64 -0.23 6.37
C GLY A 18 -8.37 -1.74 6.29
N VAL A 19 -9.00 -2.44 5.33
CA VAL A 19 -8.75 -3.87 5.08
C VAL A 19 -7.29 -4.11 4.70
N MET A 20 -6.76 -3.33 3.74
CA MET A 20 -5.36 -3.44 3.33
C MET A 20 -4.39 -3.27 4.49
N ARG A 21 -4.63 -2.29 5.37
CA ARG A 21 -3.81 -2.09 6.57
C ARG A 21 -3.82 -3.29 7.51
N LYS A 22 -5.01 -3.81 7.82
CA LYS A 22 -5.16 -4.98 8.72
C LYS A 22 -4.41 -6.19 8.15
N VAL A 23 -4.53 -6.43 6.85
CA VAL A 23 -3.86 -7.53 6.17
C VAL A 23 -2.34 -7.36 6.20
N LEU A 24 -1.81 -6.18 5.87
CA LEU A 24 -0.37 -5.92 5.92
C LEU A 24 0.18 -6.03 7.35
N ALA A 25 -0.58 -5.59 8.35
CA ALA A 25 -0.18 -5.68 9.76
C ALA A 25 -0.07 -7.14 10.24
N GLU A 26 -1.00 -7.99 9.81
CA GLU A 26 -0.90 -9.43 10.10
C GLU A 26 0.30 -10.06 9.40
N VAL A 27 0.52 -9.72 8.12
CA VAL A 27 1.66 -10.21 7.33
C VAL A 27 3.00 -9.76 7.92
N ALA A 28 3.08 -8.56 8.47
CA ALA A 28 4.27 -8.08 9.18
C ALA A 28 4.60 -8.94 10.42
N ARG A 29 3.59 -9.55 11.05
CA ARG A 29 3.73 -10.34 12.27
C ARG A 29 3.95 -11.83 11.99
N THR A 30 3.22 -12.39 11.03
CA THR A 30 3.17 -13.84 10.79
C THR A 30 3.82 -14.26 9.47
N GLY A 31 4.20 -13.31 8.62
CA GLY A 31 4.58 -13.56 7.24
C GLY A 31 3.37 -13.77 6.32
N LEU A 32 3.65 -13.95 5.02
CA LEU A 32 2.63 -14.24 4.01
C LEU A 32 2.16 -15.70 4.14
N PRO A 33 0.84 -15.97 4.21
CA PRO A 33 0.35 -17.33 4.20
C PRO A 33 0.56 -17.98 2.83
N GLY A 34 0.99 -19.25 2.79
CA GLY A 34 1.11 -20.02 1.55
C GLY A 34 1.85 -19.30 0.42
N ASN A 35 1.20 -19.19 -0.74
CA ASN A 35 1.72 -18.51 -1.94
C ASN A 35 1.10 -17.13 -2.18
N HIS A 36 0.54 -16.52 -1.15
CA HIS A 36 -0.04 -15.18 -1.27
C HIS A 36 1.04 -14.14 -1.56
N HIS A 37 0.67 -13.13 -2.36
CA HIS A 37 1.50 -11.98 -2.68
C HIS A 37 0.62 -10.75 -2.92
N PHE A 38 1.18 -9.57 -2.70
CA PHE A 38 0.48 -8.31 -2.92
C PHE A 38 1.07 -7.57 -4.11
N PHE A 39 0.20 -7.06 -4.97
CA PHE A 39 0.52 -5.99 -5.91
C PHE A 39 0.03 -4.68 -5.30
N ILE A 40 0.95 -3.77 -4.98
CA ILE A 40 0.60 -2.47 -4.41
C ILE A 40 1.06 -1.39 -5.39
N THR A 41 0.10 -0.71 -5.99
CA THR A 41 0.35 0.47 -6.84
C THR A 41 0.13 1.72 -6.01
N PHE A 42 1.09 2.65 -6.06
CA PHE A 42 1.00 3.95 -5.42
C PHE A 42 1.55 5.06 -6.30
N LEU A 43 1.11 6.28 -6.04
CA LEU A 43 1.63 7.47 -6.69
C LEU A 43 2.96 7.86 -6.06
N THR A 44 4.04 7.90 -6.84
CA THR A 44 5.40 8.14 -6.32
C THR A 44 5.63 9.57 -5.84
N GLY A 45 4.82 10.51 -6.35
CA GLY A 45 4.80 11.91 -5.95
C GLY A 45 3.80 12.25 -4.83
N ALA A 46 3.02 11.29 -4.32
CA ALA A 46 2.06 11.58 -3.27
C ALA A 46 2.74 12.01 -1.96
N PRO A 47 2.14 12.94 -1.19
CA PRO A 47 2.67 13.36 0.10
C PRO A 47 2.93 12.18 1.04
N GLY A 48 4.11 12.17 1.68
CA GLY A 48 4.53 11.10 2.59
C GLY A 48 5.28 9.93 1.94
N VAL A 49 5.27 9.81 0.60
CA VAL A 49 6.00 8.74 -0.08
C VAL A 49 7.51 9.01 -0.07
N ARG A 50 8.26 8.08 0.52
CA ARG A 50 9.72 8.11 0.62
C ARG A 50 10.31 6.93 -0.15
N ILE A 51 10.95 7.22 -1.27
CA ILE A 51 11.67 6.26 -2.13
C ILE A 51 13.01 6.89 -2.56
N SER A 52 13.93 6.08 -3.09
CA SER A 52 15.21 6.61 -3.58
C SER A 52 15.01 7.54 -4.79
N SER A 53 15.92 8.50 -4.99
CA SER A 53 15.90 9.41 -6.14
C SER A 53 15.89 8.63 -7.46
N ARG A 54 16.71 7.59 -7.56
CA ARG A 54 16.76 6.69 -8.72
C ARG A 54 15.41 6.05 -9.03
N LEU A 55 14.66 5.60 -8.02
CA LEU A 55 13.33 5.02 -8.23
C LEU A 55 12.32 6.08 -8.65
N ARG A 56 12.40 7.29 -8.06
CA ARG A 56 11.51 8.40 -8.42
C ARG A 56 11.73 8.88 -9.85
N GLU A 57 12.99 8.93 -10.31
CA GLU A 57 13.31 9.26 -11.70
C GLU A 57 12.83 8.18 -12.68
N ARG A 58 12.96 6.90 -12.30
CA ARG A 58 12.51 5.77 -13.13
C ARG A 58 10.99 5.64 -13.20
N TYR A 59 10.29 5.99 -12.11
CA TYR A 59 8.84 5.88 -11.96
C TYR A 59 8.26 7.23 -11.48
N PRO A 60 8.11 8.22 -12.39
CA PRO A 60 7.79 9.59 -11.99
C PRO A 60 6.35 9.80 -11.52
N GLU A 61 5.40 8.97 -11.95
CA GLU A 61 3.97 9.13 -11.64
C GLU A 61 3.48 8.06 -10.67
N GLN A 62 3.66 6.79 -11.03
CA GLN A 62 3.18 5.64 -10.27
C GLN A 62 4.20 4.50 -10.28
N MET A 63 4.19 3.71 -9.22
CA MET A 63 5.02 2.52 -9.09
C MET A 63 4.17 1.39 -8.51
N THR A 64 4.32 0.20 -9.09
CA THR A 64 3.76 -1.04 -8.54
C THR A 64 4.88 -1.85 -7.92
N ILE A 65 4.73 -2.23 -6.65
CA ILE A 65 5.62 -3.16 -5.96
C ILE A 65 4.93 -4.51 -5.76
N VAL A 66 5.74 -5.56 -5.68
CA VAL A 66 5.28 -6.91 -5.37
C VAL A 66 5.89 -7.35 -4.03
N ILE A 67 5.04 -7.66 -3.06
CA ILE A 67 5.48 -8.25 -1.79
C ILE A 67 5.21 -9.75 -1.86
N GLN A 68 6.30 -10.53 -1.96
CA GLN A 68 6.26 -11.99 -2.05
C GLN A 68 7.40 -12.63 -1.24
N PHE A 69 8.45 -13.15 -1.89
CA PHE A 69 9.49 -13.95 -1.22
C PHE A 69 10.63 -13.14 -0.64
N GLN A 70 10.93 -11.97 -1.21
CA GLN A 70 12.12 -11.17 -0.87
C GLN A 70 11.72 -9.77 -0.42
N TYR A 71 11.25 -9.69 0.81
CA TYR A 71 11.01 -8.43 1.50
C TYR A 71 11.49 -8.54 2.95
N TRP A 72 11.81 -7.40 3.55
CA TRP A 72 12.21 -7.32 4.96
C TRP A 72 11.74 -6.00 5.57
N ASP A 73 11.87 -5.87 6.89
CA ASP A 73 11.51 -4.68 7.66
C ASP A 73 10.11 -4.15 7.34
N LEU A 74 9.14 -5.03 7.08
CA LEU A 74 7.74 -4.64 6.89
C LEU A 74 7.19 -4.07 8.19
N LYS A 75 6.99 -2.75 8.23
CA LYS A 75 6.40 -2.03 9.37
C LYS A 75 5.13 -1.37 8.92
N VAL A 76 4.04 -1.58 9.65
CA VAL A 76 2.73 -0.99 9.36
C VAL A 76 2.37 -0.02 10.48
N THR A 77 1.94 1.18 10.11
CA THR A 77 1.56 2.25 11.04
C THR A 77 0.14 2.71 10.75
N ASP A 78 -0.36 3.64 11.57
CA ASP A 78 -1.66 4.24 11.36
C ASP A 78 -1.74 5.17 10.15
N THR A 79 -0.62 5.48 9.52
CA THR A 79 -0.55 6.41 8.38
C THR A 79 -0.02 5.75 7.11
N GLY A 80 0.63 4.58 7.20
CA GLY A 80 1.17 3.89 6.04
C GLY A 80 1.91 2.61 6.38
N PHE A 81 2.86 2.23 5.53
CA PHE A 81 3.78 1.13 5.77
C PHE A 81 5.16 1.44 5.19
N GLU A 82 6.16 0.74 5.71
CA GLU A 82 7.54 0.75 5.24
C GLU A 82 7.93 -0.68 4.90
N VAL A 83 8.70 -0.89 3.82
CA VAL A 83 9.17 -2.21 3.41
C VAL A 83 10.50 -2.09 2.67
N GLY A 84 11.43 -2.99 2.95
CA GLY A 84 12.62 -3.23 2.15
C GLY A 84 12.34 -4.26 1.06
N LEU A 85 12.75 -3.97 -0.17
CA LEU A 85 12.61 -4.84 -1.34
C LEU A 85 13.99 -5.01 -1.99
N SER A 86 14.27 -6.22 -2.51
CA SER A 86 15.49 -6.51 -3.29
C SER A 86 15.24 -6.50 -4.79
#